data_AF-A0A2N0S6P1-F1
#
_entry.id   AF-A0A2N0S6P1-F1
#
_cell.length_a   1.000
_cell.length_b   1.000
_cell.length_c   1.000
_cell.angle_alpha   90.00
_cell.angle_beta   90.00
_cell.angle_gamma   90.00
#
_symmetry.space_group_name_H-M   'P 1'
#
loop_
_entity.id
_entity.type
_entity.pdbx_description
1 polymer ?
#
loop_
_entity_poly.entity_id
_entity_poly.type
_entity_poly.pdbx_seq_one_letter_code
_entity_poly.pdbx_strand_id
1 'polypeptide(L)'
;MDNIKNIRTLQKALNGRLPSTNVDPMEIFNELLSLHDNRPFNKPTNMRNLARLFVMKEANAIQITNFHVISRVTDLLLKSVAHSEKLEYHKLASQVNEIIKKRFRKTF
;
A
#
# COMPACT_ATOMS: atom_id res chain seq x y z
N MET A 1 2.60 12.20 21.01
CA MET A 1 3.63 12.40 19.96
C MET A 1 3.05 13.32 18.90
N ASP A 2 3.80 14.34 18.48
CA ASP A 2 3.37 15.30 17.45
C ASP A 2 3.28 14.62 16.06
N ASN A 3 2.14 14.76 15.38
CA ASN A 3 1.92 14.22 14.04
C ASN A 3 2.97 14.73 13.03
N ILE A 4 3.44 15.97 13.19
CA ILE A 4 4.48 16.54 12.32
C ILE A 4 5.80 15.79 12.50
N LYS A 5 6.16 15.46 13.75
CA LYS A 5 7.35 14.65 14.05
C LYS A 5 7.23 13.27 13.40
N ASN A 6 6.09 12.59 13.54
CA ASN A 6 5.89 11.26 12.96
C ASN A 6 5.92 11.27 11.42
N ILE A 7 5.35 12.29 10.77
CA ILE A 7 5.45 12.47 9.32
C ILE A 7 6.91 12.55 8.88
N ARG A 8 7.71 13.41 9.54
CA ARG A 8 9.14 13.59 9.21
C ARG A 8 9.94 12.31 9.46
N THR A 9 9.69 11.61 10.57
CA THR A 9 10.36 10.34 10.89
C THR A 9 10.08 9.29 9.82
N LEU A 10 8.81 9.12 9.43
CA LEU A 10 8.43 8.13 8.42
C LEU A 10 8.99 8.47 7.03
N GLN A 11 8.96 9.74 6.63
CA GLN A 11 9.59 10.17 5.37
C GLN A 11 11.10 9.89 5.35
N LYS A 12 11.80 10.07 6.48
CA LYS A 12 13.22 9.74 6.61
C LYS A 12 13.47 8.22 6.53
N ALA A 13 12.66 7.41 7.21
CA ALA A 13 12.77 5.95 7.15
C ALA A 13 12.59 5.42 5.72
N LEU A 14 11.70 6.04 4.96
CA LEU A 14 11.44 5.72 3.55
C LEU A 14 12.46 6.35 2.57
N ASN A 15 13.46 7.08 3.07
CA ASN A 15 14.39 7.86 2.25
C ASN A 15 13.70 8.76 1.20
N GLY A 16 12.49 9.24 1.49
CA GLY A 16 11.68 10.05 0.58
C GLY A 16 11.19 9.34 -0.67
N ARG A 17 11.27 8.01 -0.75
CA ARG A 17 10.83 7.22 -1.90
C ARG A 17 9.65 6.32 -1.55
N LEU A 18 8.90 5.92 -2.58
CA LEU A 18 7.95 4.82 -2.40
C LEU A 18 8.71 3.50 -2.24
N PRO A 19 8.21 2.57 -1.42
CA PRO A 19 8.74 1.21 -1.37
C PRO A 19 8.70 0.51 -2.73
N SER A 20 9.54 -0.50 -2.91
CA SER A 20 9.64 -1.25 -4.17
C SER A 20 8.37 -2.06 -4.46
N THR A 21 7.98 -2.13 -5.74
CA THR A 21 6.88 -2.97 -6.21
C THR A 21 7.34 -4.33 -6.72
N ASN A 22 8.61 -4.69 -6.57
CA ASN A 22 9.14 -6.00 -6.96
C ASN A 22 8.77 -7.08 -5.93
N VAL A 23 7.48 -7.41 -5.88
CA VAL A 23 6.86 -8.34 -4.94
C VAL A 23 5.84 -9.20 -5.69
N ASP A 24 5.60 -10.42 -5.21
CA ASP A 24 4.61 -11.30 -5.83
C ASP A 24 3.20 -10.73 -5.64
N PRO A 25 2.41 -10.50 -6.71
CA PRO A 25 1.01 -10.08 -6.58
C PRO A 25 0.15 -10.99 -5.69
N MET A 26 0.47 -12.29 -5.59
CA MET A 26 -0.21 -13.22 -4.69
C MET A 26 0.10 -12.94 -3.21
N GLU A 27 1.33 -12.55 -2.89
CA GLU A 27 1.71 -12.13 -1.53
C GLU A 27 0.90 -10.90 -1.12
N ILE A 28 0.79 -9.90 -2.01
CA ILE A 28 0.00 -8.70 -1.77
C ILE A 28 -1.49 -9.01 -1.62
N PHE A 29 -2.01 -9.94 -2.41
CA PHE A 29 -3.38 -10.42 -2.24
C PHE A 29 -3.60 -11.03 -0.84
N ASN A 30 -2.70 -11.89 -0.38
CA ASN A 30 -2.79 -12.51 0.93
C ASN A 30 -2.70 -11.47 2.07
N GLU A 31 -1.83 -10.46 1.93
CA GLU A 31 -1.75 -9.35 2.90
C GLU A 31 -3.03 -8.52 2.94
N LEU A 32 -3.59 -8.18 1.77
CA LEU A 32 -4.88 -7.47 1.73
C LEU A 32 -5.99 -8.31 2.34
N LEU A 33 -5.99 -9.63 2.10
CA LEU A 33 -6.95 -10.56 2.67
C LEU A 33 -6.81 -10.65 4.20
N SER A 34 -5.58 -10.66 4.74
CA SER A 34 -5.35 -10.69 6.19
C SER A 34 -5.80 -9.40 6.88
N LEU A 35 -5.70 -8.25 6.21
CA LEU A 35 -6.27 -6.97 6.71
C LEU A 35 -7.80 -6.97 6.78
N HIS A 36 -8.45 -7.93 6.12
CA HIS A 36 -9.90 -8.12 6.12
C HIS A 36 -10.33 -9.33 6.96
N ASP A 37 -9.52 -9.77 7.93
CA ASP A 37 -9.75 -10.96 8.75
C ASP A 37 -9.98 -12.24 7.92
N ASN A 38 -9.28 -12.34 6.78
CA ASN A 38 -9.45 -13.39 5.79
C ASN A 38 -10.87 -13.52 5.21
N ARG A 39 -11.70 -12.49 5.37
CA ARG A 39 -13.04 -12.46 4.79
C ARG A 39 -12.95 -12.17 3.29
N PRO A 40 -13.78 -12.83 2.47
CA PRO A 40 -13.92 -12.47 1.07
C PRO A 40 -14.17 -10.97 0.91
N PHE A 41 -13.31 -10.28 0.16
CA PHE A 41 -13.53 -8.88 -0.19
C PHE A 41 -13.51 -8.75 -1.72
N ASN A 42 -14.62 -8.26 -2.28
CA ASN A 42 -14.75 -8.02 -3.71
C ASN A 42 -14.39 -6.58 -4.10
N LYS A 43 -13.57 -5.91 -3.27
CA LYS A 43 -13.19 -4.52 -3.51
C LYS A 43 -11.84 -4.50 -4.24
N PRO A 44 -11.77 -3.95 -5.46
CA PRO A 44 -10.50 -3.79 -6.13
C PRO A 44 -9.59 -2.84 -5.35
N THR A 45 -8.29 -3.11 -5.38
CA THR A 45 -7.25 -2.19 -4.91
C THR A 45 -6.83 -1.23 -6.03
N ASN A 46 -6.09 -0.20 -5.69
CA ASN A 46 -5.55 0.78 -6.63
C ASN A 46 -4.12 1.17 -6.21
N MET A 47 -3.43 1.92 -7.08
CA MET A 47 -2.07 2.44 -6.83
C MET A 47 -1.92 3.04 -5.43
N ARG A 48 -2.86 3.90 -5.02
CA ARG A 48 -2.80 4.60 -3.74
C ARG A 48 -2.94 3.64 -2.56
N ASN A 49 -3.84 2.67 -2.65
CA ASN A 49 -4.04 1.67 -1.61
C ASN A 49 -2.82 0.75 -1.46
N LEU A 50 -2.17 0.37 -2.56
CA LEU A 50 -0.93 -0.40 -2.51
C LEU A 50 0.24 0.42 -1.94
N ALA A 51 0.41 1.67 -2.37
CA ALA A 51 1.41 2.56 -1.78
C ALA A 51 1.20 2.72 -0.27
N ARG A 52 -0.05 2.89 0.16
CA ARG A 52 -0.39 2.96 1.59
C ARG A 52 -0.10 1.68 2.34
N LEU A 53 -0.33 0.52 1.73
CA LEU A 53 -0.01 -0.79 2.33
C LEU A 53 1.50 -0.88 2.62
N PHE A 54 2.35 -0.57 1.66
CA PHE A 54 3.79 -0.63 1.88
C PHE A 54 4.28 0.44 2.87
N VAL A 55 3.80 1.68 2.75
CA VAL A 55 4.11 2.74 3.72
C VAL A 55 3.68 2.34 5.13
N MET A 56 2.56 1.63 5.29
CA MET A 56 2.10 1.11 6.57
C MET A 56 3.03 0.02 7.12
N LYS A 57 3.56 -0.88 6.28
CA LYS A 57 4.55 -1.89 6.70
C LYS A 57 5.80 -1.23 7.28
N GLU A 58 6.33 -0.25 6.56
CA GLU A 58 7.50 0.53 7.00
C GLU A 58 7.20 1.35 8.27
N ALA A 59 6.01 1.95 8.36
CA ALA A 59 5.58 2.70 9.53
C ALA A 59 5.44 1.81 10.78
N ASN A 60 4.89 0.60 10.63
CA ASN A 60 4.74 -0.36 11.71
C ASN A 60 6.11 -0.83 12.23
N ALA A 61 7.11 -1.00 11.35
CA ALA A 61 8.47 -1.35 11.75
C ALA A 61 9.11 -0.30 12.68
N ILE A 62 8.69 0.97 12.58
CA ILE A 62 9.14 2.07 13.44
C ILE A 62 8.06 2.55 14.42
N GLN A 63 7.05 1.71 14.71
CA GLN A 63 5.99 1.95 15.70
C GLN A 63 5.13 3.20 15.43
N ILE A 64 5.01 3.63 14.17
CA ILE A 64 4.07 4.68 13.75
C ILE A 64 2.79 4.02 13.26
N THR A 65 1.75 4.02 14.11
CA THR A 65 0.46 3.38 13.82
C THR A 65 -0.65 4.36 13.43
N ASN A 66 -0.39 5.67 13.50
CA ASN A 66 -1.40 6.68 13.19
C ASN A 66 -1.76 6.68 11.70
N PHE A 67 -2.99 6.30 11.40
CA PHE A 67 -3.51 6.20 10.04
C PHE A 67 -3.42 7.52 9.25
N HIS A 68 -3.68 8.67 9.88
CA HIS A 68 -3.61 9.96 9.21
C HIS A 68 -2.17 10.33 8.82
N VAL A 69 -1.19 9.98 9.66
CA VAL A 69 0.24 10.14 9.34
C VAL A 69 0.62 9.27 8.15
N ILE A 70 0.26 7.99 8.18
CA ILE A 70 0.57 7.03 7.11
C ILE A 70 -0.06 7.48 5.79
N SER A 71 -1.35 7.84 5.81
CA SER A 71 -2.05 8.33 4.62
C SER A 71 -1.42 9.61 4.08
N ARG A 72 -1.06 10.56 4.97
CA ARG A 72 -0.43 11.82 4.56
C ARG A 72 0.93 11.59 3.92
N VAL A 73 1.77 10.75 4.49
CA VAL A 73 3.08 10.42 3.90
C VAL A 73 2.90 9.72 2.55
N THR A 74 1.96 8.77 2.46
CA THR A 74 1.63 8.11 1.19
C THR A 74 1.29 9.13 0.09
N ASP A 75 0.41 10.09 0.39
CA ASP A 75 0.00 11.11 -0.57
C ASP A 75 1.14 12.06 -0.95
N LEU A 76 2.02 12.38 -0.01
CA LEU A 76 3.21 13.20 -0.28
C LEU A 76 4.19 12.48 -1.21
N LEU A 77 4.48 11.20 -0.94
CA LEU A 77 5.36 10.38 -1.78
C LEU A 77 4.78 10.21 -3.18
N LEU A 78 3.50 9.86 -3.29
CA LEU A 78 2.83 9.74 -4.60
C LEU A 78 2.83 11.05 -5.41
N LYS A 79 2.90 12.20 -4.76
CA LYS A 79 3.05 13.49 -5.46
C LYS A 79 4.46 13.71 -5.98
N SER A 80 5.49 13.23 -5.29
CA SER A 80 6.89 13.46 -5.62
C SER A 80 7.55 12.41 -6.51
N VAL A 81 7.02 11.18 -6.55
CA VAL A 81 7.60 10.09 -7.37
C VAL A 81 7.43 10.30 -8.87
N ALA A 82 8.32 9.69 -9.64
CA ALA A 82 8.30 9.73 -11.09
C ALA A 82 7.05 9.04 -11.67
N HIS A 83 6.69 9.40 -12.91
CA HIS A 83 5.55 8.76 -13.59
C HIS A 83 5.75 7.25 -13.81
N SER A 84 6.99 6.81 -14.06
CA SER A 84 7.33 5.39 -14.21
C SER A 84 7.03 4.59 -12.94
N GLU A 85 7.41 5.11 -11.76
CA GLU A 85 7.12 4.47 -10.47
C GLU A 85 5.60 4.37 -10.24
N LYS A 86 4.84 5.42 -10.57
CA LYS A 86 3.36 5.37 -10.51
C LYS A 86 2.78 4.28 -11.40
N LEU A 87 3.35 4.13 -12.60
CA LEU A 87 2.91 3.10 -13.55
C LEU A 87 3.21 1.69 -13.03
N GLU A 88 4.34 1.48 -12.35
CA GLU A 88 4.66 0.19 -11.71
C GLU A 88 3.63 -0.18 -10.63
N TYR A 89 3.29 0.77 -9.75
CA TYR A 89 2.23 0.56 -8.77
C TYR A 89 0.86 0.32 -9.40
N HIS A 90 0.54 1.01 -10.50
CA HIS A 90 -0.70 0.77 -11.24
C HIS A 90 -0.73 -0.64 -11.82
N LYS A 91 0.36 -1.10 -12.45
CA LYS A 91 0.50 -2.46 -12.99
C LYS A 91 0.31 -3.51 -11.89
N LEU A 92 0.97 -3.33 -10.75
CA LEU A 92 0.83 -4.23 -9.61
C LEU A 92 -0.62 -4.27 -9.10
N ALA A 93 -1.29 -3.12 -8.98
CA ALA A 93 -2.70 -3.06 -8.60
C ALA A 93 -3.61 -3.82 -9.58
N SER A 94 -3.37 -3.68 -10.89
CA SER A 94 -4.09 -4.45 -11.91
C SER A 94 -3.88 -5.96 -11.76
N GLN A 95 -2.64 -6.41 -11.51
CA GLN A 95 -2.32 -7.83 -11.31
C GLN A 95 -3.03 -8.39 -10.07
N VAL A 96 -2.99 -7.67 -8.94
CA VAL A 96 -3.70 -8.05 -7.71
C VAL A 96 -5.21 -8.09 -7.92
N ASN A 97 -5.77 -7.13 -8.65
CA ASN A 97 -7.20 -7.09 -8.96
C ASN A 97 -7.66 -8.29 -9.81
N GLU A 98 -6.82 -8.77 -10.74
CA GLU A 98 -7.14 -9.99 -11.48
C GLU A 98 -7.14 -11.24 -10.58
N ILE A 99 -6.30 -11.27 -9.54
CA ILE A 99 -6.35 -12.35 -8.53
C ILE A 99 -7.64 -12.27 -7.72
N ILE A 100 -7.99 -11.10 -7.18
CA ILE A 100 -9.23 -10.85 -6.43
C ILE A 100 -10.43 -11.30 -7.28
N LYS A 101 -10.49 -10.84 -8.53
CA LYS A 101 -11.54 -11.16 -9.47
C LYS A 101 -11.63 -12.66 -9.73
N LYS A 102 -10.53 -13.37 -9.98
CA LYS A 102 -10.52 -14.83 -10.21
C LYS A 102 -10.98 -15.63 -9.00
N ARG A 103 -10.61 -15.19 -7.78
CA ARG A 103 -10.97 -15.87 -6.53
C ARG A 103 -12.44 -15.68 -6.16
N PHE A 104 -13.02 -14.52 -6.43
CA PHE A 104 -14.38 -14.18 -5.99
C PHE A 104 -15.42 -14.08 -7.13
N ARG A 105 -15.05 -14.27 -8.40
CA ARG A 105 -16.02 -14.45 -9.51
C ARG A 105 -16.79 -15.77 -9.44
N LYS A 106 -16.36 -16.75 -8.64
CA LYS A 106 -16.99 -18.08 -8.55
C LYS A 106 -18.13 -18.16 -7.52
N THR A 107 -18.55 -17.05 -6.92
CA THR A 107 -19.51 -17.06 -5.79
C THR A 107 -20.91 -16.54 -6.16
N PHE A 108 -21.27 -16.48 -7.44
CA PHE A 108 -22.63 -16.19 -7.90
C PHE A 108 -23.03 -17.15 -9.02
#